data_AF-A0A7C0WAI2-F1
#
_entry.id   AF-A0A7C0WAI2-F1
#
_cell.length_a   1.000
_cell.length_b   1.000
_cell.length_c   1.000
_cell.angle_alpha   90.00
_cell.angle_beta   90.00
_cell.angle_gamma   90.00
#
_symmetry.space_group_name_H-M   'P 1'
#
loop_
_entity.id
_entity.type
_entity.pdbx_description
1 polymer ?
#
loop_
_entity_poly.entity_id
_entity_poly.type
_entity_poly.pdbx_seq_one_letter_code
_entity_poly.pdbx_strand_id
1 'polypeptide(L)'
;MQINNDDRAVLKTALSDFKRNSIEMIDFDRLEELLGRLHDRLDSDKNLAAELDMIKDDYRKRIVGMLKAIIVCRPDKEDDRTAACLAGDIGDIDTGELVRLYPRVAARFRQCFPGSFRYMGQSSAVTRNNDWMDHKI
;
A
#
# COMPACT_ATOMS: atom_id res chain seq x y z
N MET A 1 11.42 8.36 -5.21
CA MET A 1 11.88 9.57 -4.51
C MET A 1 13.09 10.16 -5.22
N GLN A 2 13.05 11.43 -5.60
CA GLN A 2 14.25 12.28 -5.61
C GLN A 2 13.78 13.74 -5.57
N ILE A 3 13.97 14.40 -4.42
CA ILE A 3 14.15 15.86 -4.41
C ILE A 3 15.32 16.09 -5.38
N ASN A 4 15.07 16.77 -6.50
CA ASN A 4 16.14 16.93 -7.48
C ASN A 4 17.25 17.80 -6.87
N ASN A 5 18.45 17.76 -7.45
CA ASN A 5 19.57 18.52 -6.91
C ASN A 5 19.31 20.04 -6.90
N ASP A 6 18.42 20.53 -7.76
CA ASP A 6 18.08 21.95 -7.86
C ASP A 6 17.20 22.41 -6.69
N ASP A 7 16.19 21.62 -6.29
CA ASP A 7 15.33 21.90 -5.14
C ASP A 7 16.17 21.95 -3.85
N ARG A 8 17.15 21.04 -3.70
CA ARG A 8 18.10 21.07 -2.58
C ARG A 8 19.01 22.29 -2.62
N ALA A 9 19.44 22.70 -3.82
CA ALA A 9 20.28 23.88 -3.99
C ALA A 9 19.52 25.16 -3.60
N VAL A 10 18.27 25.32 -4.03
CA VAL A 10 17.41 26.47 -3.70
C VAL A 10 17.22 26.60 -2.18
N LEU A 11 16.86 25.51 -1.49
CA LEU A 11 16.73 25.52 -0.03
C LEU A 11 18.04 25.85 0.68
N LYS A 12 19.16 25.31 0.19
CA LYS A 12 20.49 25.54 0.79
C LYS A 12 20.95 27.00 0.62
N THR A 13 20.66 27.60 -0.52
CA THR A 13 20.96 29.01 -0.80
C THR A 13 20.09 29.93 0.07
N ALA A 14 18.76 29.73 0.08
CA ALA A 14 17.86 30.52 0.91
C ALA A 14 18.24 30.45 2.40
N LEU A 15 18.65 29.27 2.89
CA LEU A 15 19.09 29.07 4.28
C LEU A 15 20.44 29.72 4.59
N SER A 16 21.34 29.81 3.60
CA SER A 16 22.60 30.56 3.70
C SER A 16 22.34 32.06 3.78
N ASP A 17 21.42 32.58 2.97
CA ASP A 17 21.12 34.01 2.91
C ASP A 17 20.36 34.49 4.15
N PHE A 18 19.46 33.66 4.70
CA PHE A 18 18.88 33.85 6.03
C PHE A 18 19.94 33.94 7.12
N LYS A 19 20.93 33.04 7.13
CA LYS A 19 22.02 33.05 8.13
C LYS A 19 22.92 34.27 8.03
N ARG A 20 23.01 34.88 6.86
CA ARG A 20 23.81 36.09 6.59
C ARG A 20 23.02 37.38 6.82
N ASN A 21 21.76 37.30 7.26
CA ASN A 21 20.82 38.41 7.34
C ASN A 21 20.66 39.16 6.01
N SER A 22 20.84 38.47 4.88
CA SER A 22 20.74 39.03 3.53
C SER A 22 19.37 38.71 2.94
N ILE A 23 18.31 39.15 3.61
CA ILE A 23 16.91 38.88 3.22
C ILE A 23 16.61 39.38 1.80
N GLU A 24 17.23 40.48 1.39
CA GLU A 24 17.05 41.09 0.06
C GLU A 24 17.55 40.19 -1.08
N MET A 25 18.39 39.20 -0.79
CA MET A 25 18.92 38.23 -1.77
C MET A 25 18.01 37.01 -1.93
N ILE A 26 16.99 36.87 -1.09
CA ILE A 26 16.07 35.74 -1.14
C ILE A 26 15.00 36.01 -2.19
N ASP A 27 14.98 35.14 -3.19
CA ASP A 27 13.88 35.05 -4.15
C ASP A 27 12.68 34.37 -3.48
N PHE A 28 11.80 35.19 -2.90
CA PHE A 28 10.61 34.73 -2.18
C PHE A 28 9.58 34.06 -3.09
N ASP A 29 9.43 34.52 -4.33
CA ASP A 29 8.51 33.92 -5.30
C ASP A 29 8.92 32.48 -5.61
N ARG A 30 10.23 32.28 -5.84
CA ARG A 30 10.78 30.94 -6.08
C ARG A 30 10.74 30.04 -4.85
N LEU A 31 10.92 30.63 -3.66
CA LEU A 31 10.81 29.89 -2.40
C LEU A 31 9.37 29.46 -2.14
N GLU A 32 8.40 30.33 -2.39
CA GLU A 32 6.97 30.05 -2.27
C GLU A 32 6.54 28.94 -3.22
N GLU A 33 6.92 29.01 -4.50
CA GLU A 33 6.62 27.96 -5.48
C GLU A 33 7.22 26.61 -5.06
N LEU A 34 8.45 26.60 -4.53
CA LEU A 34 9.07 25.39 -4.03
C LEU A 34 8.34 24.82 -2.81
N LEU A 35 7.99 25.67 -1.85
CA LEU A 35 7.27 25.26 -0.64
C LEU A 35 5.87 24.74 -0.96
N GLY A 36 5.14 25.39 -1.88
CA GLY A 36 3.84 24.92 -2.36
C GLY A 36 3.93 23.54 -3.00
N ARG A 37 4.88 23.34 -3.92
CA ARG A 37 5.10 22.02 -4.55
C ARG A 37 5.51 20.94 -3.55
N LEU A 38 6.32 21.27 -2.54
CA LEU A 38 6.69 20.33 -1.48
C LEU A 38 5.49 19.99 -0.58
N HIS A 39 4.64 20.96 -0.30
CA HIS A 39 3.43 20.77 0.49
C HIS A 39 2.43 19.84 -0.20
N ASP A 40 2.11 20.11 -1.47
CA ASP A 40 1.19 19.27 -2.26
C ASP A 40 1.70 17.82 -2.38
N ARG A 41 3.02 17.65 -2.51
CA ARG A 41 3.65 16.32 -2.53
C ARG A 41 3.57 15.61 -1.20
N LEU A 42 3.76 16.30 -0.08
CA LEU A 42 3.64 15.70 1.25
C LEU A 42 2.23 15.16 1.50
N ASP A 43 1.20 15.87 1.04
CA ASP A 43 -0.18 15.41 1.20
C ASP A 43 -0.50 14.25 0.24
N SER A 44 0.04 14.26 -0.99
CA SER A 44 -0.02 13.10 -1.88
C SER A 44 0.65 11.86 -1.28
N ASP A 45 1.85 12.03 -0.69
CA ASP A 45 2.60 10.93 -0.07
C ASP A 45 1.89 10.37 1.17
N LYS A 46 1.23 11.22 1.98
CA LYS A 46 0.38 10.76 3.10
C LYS A 46 -0.79 9.92 2.63
N ASN A 47 -1.46 10.34 1.55
CA ASN A 47 -2.57 9.59 0.97
C ASN A 47 -2.09 8.22 0.48
N LEU A 48 -0.94 8.18 -0.22
CA LEU A 48 -0.35 6.93 -0.69
C LEU A 48 0.06 6.00 0.46
N ALA A 49 0.59 6.53 1.56
CA ALA A 49 0.91 5.75 2.75
C ALA A 49 -0.35 5.13 3.39
N ALA A 50 -1.43 5.90 3.50
CA ALA A 50 -2.71 5.41 4.00
C ALA A 50 -3.31 4.32 3.08
N GLU A 51 -3.26 4.51 1.76
CA GLU A 51 -3.69 3.49 0.79
C GLU A 51 -2.87 2.20 0.91
N LEU A 52 -1.54 2.32 1.09
CA LEU A 52 -0.67 1.18 1.29
C LEU A 52 -1.02 0.41 2.57
N ASP A 53 -1.29 1.11 3.67
CA ASP A 53 -1.71 0.49 4.94
C ASP A 53 -3.04 -0.24 4.80
N MET A 54 -4.00 0.34 4.06
CA MET A 54 -5.26 -0.34 3.74
C MET A 54 -5.04 -1.64 2.95
N ILE A 55 -4.17 -1.60 1.93
CA ILE A 55 -3.85 -2.79 1.13
C ILE A 55 -3.13 -3.85 1.97
N LYS A 56 -2.19 -3.45 2.83
CA LYS A 56 -1.50 -4.35 3.77
C LYS A 56 -2.50 -5.06 4.68
N ASP A 57 -3.48 -4.33 5.23
CA ASP A 57 -4.51 -4.91 6.09
C ASP A 57 -5.41 -5.91 5.35
N ASP A 58 -5.84 -5.59 4.13
CA ASP A 58 -6.64 -6.49 3.31
C ASP A 58 -5.87 -7.80 3.00
N TYR A 59 -4.62 -7.69 2.55
CA TYR A 59 -3.77 -8.86 2.30
C TYR A 59 -3.59 -9.72 3.55
N ARG A 60 -3.28 -9.11 4.69
CA ARG A 60 -3.13 -9.79 5.97
C ARG A 60 -4.41 -10.53 6.34
N LYS A 61 -5.57 -9.87 6.31
CA LYS A 61 -6.87 -10.47 6.63
C LYS A 61 -7.19 -11.66 5.73
N ARG A 62 -6.95 -11.54 4.42
CA ARG A 62 -7.16 -12.64 3.47
C ARG A 62 -6.26 -13.83 3.76
N ILE A 63 -4.97 -13.59 4.01
CA ILE A 63 -4.01 -14.64 4.35
C ILE A 63 -4.42 -15.36 5.64
N VAL A 64 -4.74 -14.60 6.70
CA VAL A 64 -5.19 -15.17 7.98
C VAL A 64 -6.48 -15.97 7.81
N GLY A 65 -7.45 -15.46 7.05
CA GLY A 65 -8.69 -16.17 6.76
C GLY A 65 -8.45 -17.51 6.04
N MET A 66 -7.59 -17.51 5.02
CA MET A 66 -7.23 -18.73 4.31
C MET A 66 -6.48 -19.73 5.20
N LEU A 67 -5.52 -19.26 6.02
CA LEU A 67 -4.78 -20.11 6.96
C LEU A 67 -5.73 -20.77 7.96
N LYS A 68 -6.64 -20.01 8.58
CA LYS A 68 -7.64 -20.56 9.51
C LYS A 68 -8.48 -21.67 8.87
N ALA A 69 -8.91 -21.47 7.62
CA ALA A 69 -9.66 -22.49 6.90
C ALA A 69 -8.81 -23.73 6.56
N ILE A 70 -7.55 -23.54 6.16
CA ILE A 70 -6.59 -24.64 5.91
C ILE A 70 -6.37 -25.45 7.18
N ILE A 71 -6.15 -24.80 8.32
CA ILE A 71 -5.89 -25.44 9.63
C ILE A 71 -7.04 -26.36 10.02
N VAL A 72 -8.29 -25.96 9.79
CA VAL A 72 -9.48 -26.79 10.06
C VAL A 72 -9.47 -28.06 9.20
N CYS A 73 -9.05 -27.97 7.94
CA CYS A 73 -8.99 -29.13 7.05
C CYS A 73 -7.75 -30.01 7.26
N ARG A 74 -6.61 -29.40 7.57
CA ARG A 74 -5.29 -30.01 7.72
C ARG A 74 -4.51 -29.26 8.79
N PRO A 75 -4.62 -29.69 10.06
CA PRO A 75 -3.92 -29.06 11.17
C PRO A 75 -2.41 -29.10 10.94
N ASP A 76 -1.78 -27.93 10.93
CA ASP A 76 -0.35 -27.78 10.79
C ASP A 76 0.14 -26.68 11.75
N LYS A 77 1.14 -27.01 12.56
CA LYS A 77 1.63 -26.11 13.61
C LYS A 77 2.30 -24.85 13.06
N GLU A 78 2.87 -24.90 11.86
CA GLU A 78 3.48 -23.73 11.23
C GLU A 78 2.42 -22.78 10.68
N ASP A 79 1.31 -23.30 10.16
CA ASP A 79 0.17 -22.46 9.77
C ASP A 79 -0.47 -21.76 10.97
N ASP A 80 -0.63 -22.46 12.10
CA ASP A 80 -1.13 -21.86 13.35
C ASP A 80 -0.22 -20.72 13.83
N ARG A 81 1.11 -20.94 13.83
CA ARG A 81 2.09 -19.92 14.18
C ARG A 81 2.03 -18.74 13.23
N THR A 82 1.99 -18.99 11.93
CA THR A 82 1.91 -17.93 10.91
C THR A 82 0.64 -17.11 11.07
N ALA A 83 -0.51 -17.76 11.30
CA ALA A 83 -1.78 -17.09 11.52
C ALA A 83 -1.76 -16.25 12.82
N ALA A 84 -1.15 -16.75 13.89
CA ALA A 84 -0.97 -16.02 15.14
C ALA A 84 -0.06 -14.80 14.98
N CYS A 85 1.07 -14.93 14.27
CA CYS A 85 1.96 -13.81 13.97
C CYS A 85 1.23 -12.71 13.18
N LEU A 86 0.46 -13.09 12.16
CA LEU A 86 -0.29 -12.13 11.32
C LEU A 86 -1.54 -11.55 12.00
N ALA A 87 -2.03 -12.16 13.09
CA ALA A 87 -3.14 -11.62 13.86
C ALA A 87 -2.75 -10.41 14.73
N GLY A 88 -1.45 -10.19 14.93
CA GLY A 88 -0.89 -9.03 15.63
C GLY A 88 -1.06 -7.70 14.87
N ASP A 89 -0.37 -6.67 15.38
CA ASP A 89 -0.44 -5.32 14.82
C ASP A 89 0.21 -5.22 13.42
N ILE A 90 -0.29 -4.31 12.59
CA ILE A 90 0.11 -4.16 11.18
C ILE A 90 1.44 -3.43 11.00
N GLY A 91 1.79 -2.58 11.97
CA GLY A 91 2.95 -1.68 11.90
C GLY A 91 4.26 -2.42 11.63
N ASP A 92 4.42 -3.62 12.17
CA ASP A 92 5.67 -4.39 12.10
C ASP A 92 5.73 -5.38 10.94
N ILE A 93 4.65 -5.52 10.16
CA ILE A 93 4.60 -6.50 9.08
C ILE A 93 5.24 -5.92 7.81
N ASP A 94 6.30 -6.57 7.31
CA ASP A 94 6.91 -6.25 6.03
C ASP A 94 5.95 -6.52 4.87
N THR A 95 5.70 -5.50 4.05
CA THR A 95 4.83 -5.61 2.86
C THR A 95 5.38 -6.64 1.87
N GLY A 96 6.71 -6.73 1.71
CA GLY A 96 7.35 -7.70 0.83
C GLY A 96 7.12 -9.14 1.27
N GLU A 97 7.01 -9.39 2.57
CA GLU A 97 6.65 -10.69 3.13
C GLU A 97 5.18 -11.06 2.84
N LEU A 98 4.23 -10.14 3.04
CA LEU A 98 2.81 -10.37 2.72
C LEU A 98 2.61 -10.75 1.25
N VAL A 99 3.25 -10.03 0.34
CA VAL A 99 3.16 -10.29 -1.11
C VAL A 99 3.73 -11.66 -1.46
N ARG A 100 4.83 -12.09 -0.83
CA ARG A 100 5.41 -13.43 -1.04
C ARG A 100 4.58 -14.54 -0.42
N LEU A 101 3.95 -14.28 0.72
CA LEU A 101 3.16 -15.26 1.46
C LEU A 101 1.81 -15.55 0.80
N TYR A 102 1.14 -14.52 0.26
CA TYR A 102 -0.18 -14.64 -0.36
C TYR A 102 -0.30 -15.76 -1.40
N PRO A 103 0.52 -15.84 -2.46
CA PRO A 103 0.36 -16.86 -3.50
C PRO A 103 0.55 -18.29 -2.95
N ARG A 104 1.45 -18.47 -1.99
CA ARG A 104 1.70 -19.77 -1.33
C ARG A 104 0.47 -20.23 -0.55
N VAL A 105 -0.09 -19.34 0.27
CA VAL A 105 -1.29 -19.65 1.07
C VAL A 105 -2.51 -19.85 0.17
N ALA A 106 -2.69 -19.02 -0.86
CA ALA A 106 -3.78 -19.15 -1.82
C ALA A 106 -3.72 -20.47 -2.63
N ALA A 107 -2.52 -20.95 -2.99
CA ALA A 107 -2.36 -22.24 -3.65
C ALA A 107 -2.77 -23.41 -2.72
N ARG A 108 -2.35 -23.38 -1.46
CA ARG A 108 -2.72 -24.39 -0.46
C ARG A 108 -4.21 -24.37 -0.13
N PHE A 109 -4.80 -23.17 -0.02
CA PHE A 109 -6.23 -23.01 0.17
C PHE A 109 -7.01 -23.63 -1.00
N ARG A 110 -6.58 -23.40 -2.25
CA ARG A 110 -7.16 -24.06 -3.45
C ARG A 110 -7.09 -25.58 -3.42
N GLN A 111 -6.01 -26.14 -2.88
CA GLN A 111 -5.89 -27.60 -2.74
C GLN A 111 -6.89 -28.16 -1.72
N CYS A 112 -7.18 -27.42 -0.64
CA CYS A 112 -8.16 -27.83 0.37
C CYS A 112 -9.60 -27.57 -0.08
N PHE A 113 -9.81 -26.52 -0.89
CA PHE A 113 -11.12 -26.05 -1.33
C PHE A 113 -11.18 -25.88 -2.87
N PRO A 114 -11.09 -26.95 -3.67
CA PRO A 114 -11.05 -26.85 -5.13
C PRO A 114 -12.34 -26.26 -5.73
N GLY A 115 -13.46 -26.31 -5.00
CA GLY A 115 -14.75 -25.72 -5.39
C GLY A 115 -14.80 -24.20 -5.28
N SER A 116 -14.00 -23.57 -4.41
CA SER A 116 -14.10 -22.14 -4.12
C SER A 116 -13.62 -21.23 -5.26
N PHE A 117 -13.00 -21.80 -6.30
CA PHE A 117 -12.54 -21.09 -7.49
C PHE A 117 -13.22 -21.52 -8.79
N ARG A 118 -14.18 -22.47 -8.74
CA ARG A 118 -14.87 -22.96 -9.95
C ARG A 118 -15.65 -21.86 -10.68
N TYR A 119 -16.00 -20.78 -9.99
CA TYR A 119 -16.72 -19.63 -10.57
C TYR A 119 -15.79 -18.49 -11.06
N MET A 120 -14.50 -18.50 -10.73
CA MET A 120 -13.54 -17.50 -11.25
C MET A 120 -13.13 -17.77 -12.71
N GLY A 121 -13.33 -18.99 -13.21
CA GLY A 121 -13.03 -19.38 -14.59
C GLY A 121 -14.22 -19.36 -15.56
N GLN A 122 -15.44 -19.02 -15.10
CA GLN A 122 -16.66 -19.04 -15.93
C GLN A 122 -17.24 -17.66 -16.24
N SER A 123 -16.50 -16.58 -16.02
CA SER A 123 -17.04 -15.21 -16.14
C SER A 123 -16.16 -14.34 -17.04
N SER A 124 -16.07 -14.65 -18.35
CA SER A 124 -15.62 -13.66 -19.35
C SER A 124 -16.17 -13.87 -20.77
N ALA A 125 -17.00 -14.90 -21.03
CA ALA A 125 -17.55 -15.10 -22.38
C ALA A 125 -18.97 -14.53 -22.58
N VAL A 126 -19.72 -14.21 -21.52
CA VAL A 126 -21.10 -13.68 -21.67
C VAL A 126 -21.46 -12.72 -20.52
N THR A 127 -20.93 -11.50 -20.55
CA THR A 127 -21.61 -10.33 -19.98
C THR A 127 -21.38 -9.16 -20.92
N ARG A 128 -22.28 -9.03 -21.88
CA ARG A 128 -22.52 -7.78 -22.61
C ARG A 128 -22.78 -6.68 -21.59
N ASN A 129 -22.15 -5.51 -21.78
CA ASN A 129 -22.47 -4.20 -21.22
C ASN A 129 -23.51 -4.20 -20.09
N ASN A 130 -23.05 -4.29 -18.84
CA ASN A 130 -23.78 -3.65 -17.75
C ASN A 130 -22.87 -2.56 -17.20
N ASP A 131 -23.27 -1.33 -17.48
CA ASP A 131 -22.69 -0.12 -16.92
C ASP A 131 -22.80 -0.19 -15.40
N TRP A 132 -21.66 -0.24 -14.72
CA TRP A 132 -21.58 -0.32 -13.26
C TRP A 132 -22.05 0.97 -12.57
N MET A 133 -22.41 2.00 -13.35
CA MET A 133 -22.93 3.28 -12.89
C MET A 133 -24.42 3.26 -12.50
N ASP A 134 -25.17 2.19 -12.82
CA ASP A 134 -26.61 2.10 -12.51
C ASP A 134 -26.95 1.74 -11.04
N HIS A 135 -25.94 1.56 -10.19
CA HIS A 135 -26.13 1.15 -8.79
C HIS A 135 -25.47 2.10 -7.77
N LYS A 136 -25.61 3.41 -7.98
CA LYS A 136 -25.44 4.37 -6.87
C LYS A 136 -26.80 4.74 -6.30
N ILE A 137 -26.98 4.39 -5.02
CA ILE A 137 -28.05 4.85 -4.12
C ILE A 137 -27.92 6.37 -3.92
#